data_AF-A0A4R1SA93-F1
#
_entry.id   AF-A0A4R1SA93-F1
#
_cell.length_a   1.000
_cell.length_b   1.000
_cell.length_c   1.000
_cell.angle_alpha   90.00
_cell.angle_beta   90.00
_cell.angle_gamma   90.00
#
_symmetry.space_group_name_H-M   'P 1'
#
loop_
_entity.id
_entity.type
_entity.pdbx_description
1 polymer ?
#
loop_
_entity_poly.entity_id
_entity_poly.type
_entity_poly.pdbx_seq_one_letter_code
_entity_poly.pdbx_strand_id
1 'polypeptide(L)' 'MRNGPVFTEIIFTAVEPERAFRTADECLVTIRIVESRKEAAAWIHEYEVSGEFGKIEKFRGRIRSIEPA' A
#
# COMPACT_ATOMS: atom_id res chain seq x y z
N MET A 1 12.56 -16.61 -16.00
CA MET A 1 11.77 -16.31 -14.77
C MET A 1 10.30 -16.41 -15.14
N ARG A 2 9.50 -17.18 -14.40
CA ARG A 2 8.07 -17.32 -14.66
C ARG A 2 7.40 -16.07 -14.09
N ASN A 3 7.09 -15.10 -14.93
CA ASN A 3 6.36 -13.90 -14.49
C ASN A 3 4.93 -14.34 -14.15
N GLY A 4 4.66 -14.48 -12.85
CA GLY A 4 3.29 -14.69 -12.38
C GLY A 4 2.40 -13.51 -12.80
N PRO A 5 1.06 -13.68 -12.79
CA PRO A 5 0.16 -12.59 -13.07
C PRO A 5 0.41 -11.43 -12.09
N VAL A 6 0.56 -10.22 -12.64
CA VAL A 6 0.64 -8.98 -11.87
C VAL A 6 -0.77 -8.44 -11.71
N PHE A 7 -1.12 -8.12 -10.47
CA PHE A 7 -2.38 -7.51 -10.09
C PHE A 7 -2.12 -6.08 -9.66
N THR A 8 -3.15 -5.25 -9.74
CA THR A 8 -3.15 -3.88 -9.25
C THR A 8 -4.37 -3.65 -8.38
N GLU A 9 -4.17 -3.06 -7.20
CA GLU A 9 -5.23 -2.74 -6.25
C GLU A 9 -5.08 -1.33 -5.70
N ILE A 10 -6.21 -0.72 -5.32
CA ILE A 10 -6.26 0.56 -4.63
C ILE A 10 -6.39 0.31 -3.13
N ILE A 11 -5.57 0.99 -2.33
CA ILE A 11 -5.59 0.94 -0.87
C ILE A 11 -5.69 2.36 -0.33
N PHE A 12 -6.67 2.57 0.54
CA PHE A 12 -6.82 3.79 1.33
C PHE A 12 -6.28 3.55 2.72
N THR A 13 -5.41 4.42 3.20
CA THR A 13 -4.86 4.29 4.55
C THR A 13 -4.39 5.62 5.11
N ALA A 14 -4.41 5.75 6.44
CA ALA A 14 -3.78 6.87 7.15
C ALA A 14 -2.26 6.71 7.33
N VAL A 15 -1.67 5.64 6.79
CA VAL A 15 -0.22 5.43 6.82
C VAL A 15 0.47 6.42 5.88
N GLU A 16 1.35 7.22 6.47
CA GLU A 16 2.18 8.21 5.77
C GLU A 16 3.01 7.58 4.63
N PRO A 17 3.24 8.32 3.53
CA PRO A 17 3.90 7.80 2.33
C PRO A 17 5.23 7.11 2.59
N GLU A 18 6.10 7.70 3.41
CA GLU A 18 7.42 7.13 3.70
C GLU A 18 7.33 5.71 4.30
N ARG A 19 6.36 5.49 5.20
CA ARG A 19 6.15 4.18 5.83
C ARG A 19 5.51 3.19 4.86
N ALA A 20 4.59 3.67 4.02
CA ALA A 20 3.96 2.86 2.99
C ALA A 20 4.98 2.38 1.94
N PHE A 21 5.85 3.27 1.44
CA PHE A 21 6.91 2.92 0.49
C PHE A 21 7.89 1.89 1.07
N ARG A 22 8.31 2.05 2.32
CA ARG A 22 9.20 1.09 3.00
C ARG A 22 8.54 -0.29 3.14
N THR A 23 7.26 -0.30 3.52
CA THR A 23 6.49 -1.55 3.65
C THR A 23 6.32 -2.24 2.30
N ALA A 24 6.17 -1.47 1.22
CA ALA A 24 6.06 -1.99 -0.14
C ALA A 24 7.36 -2.67 -0.60
N ASP A 25 8.50 -2.04 -0.32
CA ASP A 25 9.83 -2.62 -0.58
C ASP A 25 10.04 -3.94 0.19
N GLU A 26 9.71 -3.97 1.49
CA GLU A 26 9.74 -5.20 2.31
C GLU A 26 8.83 -6.32 1.77
N CYS A 27 7.75 -5.96 1.08
CA CYS A 27 6.77 -6.90 0.54
C CYS A 27 7.02 -7.23 -0.93
N LEU A 28 8.02 -6.64 -1.58
CA LEU A 28 8.34 -6.81 -3.00
C LEU A 28 7.14 -6.46 -3.90
N VAL A 29 6.45 -5.36 -3.59
CA VAL A 29 5.39 -4.77 -4.39
C VAL A 29 5.76 -3.35 -4.83
N THR A 30 5.25 -2.93 -5.98
CA THR A 30 5.36 -1.55 -6.43
C THR A 30 4.19 -0.76 -5.85
N ILE A 31 4.45 0.46 -5.38
CA ILE A 31 3.41 1.36 -4.90
C ILE A 31 3.61 2.75 -5.49
N ARG A 32 2.52 3.45 -5.76
CA ARG A 32 2.52 4.90 -6.01
C ARG A 32 1.38 5.55 -5.26
N ILE A 33 1.58 6.81 -4.89
CA ILE A 33 0.50 7.62 -4.35
C ILE A 33 -0.36 8.14 -5.51
N VAL A 34 -1.67 8.02 -5.36
CA VAL A 34 -2.66 8.52 -6.33
C VAL A 34 -3.17 9.86 -5.85
N GLU A 35 -3.60 9.93 -4.60
CA GLU A 35 -4.15 11.13 -3.98
C GLU A 35 -3.80 11.18 -2.49
N SER A 36 -3.73 12.38 -1.93
CA SER A 36 -3.72 12.59 -0.48
C SER A 36 -4.76 13.64 -0.14
N ARG A 37 -5.67 13.29 0.75
CA ARG A 37 -6.74 14.18 1.18
C ARG A 37 -6.81 14.24 2.70
N LYS A 38 -7.19 15.40 3.23
CA LYS A 38 -7.41 15.58 4.65
C LYS A 38 -8.87 15.33 4.96
N GLU A 39 -9.17 14.29 5.75
CA GLU A 39 -10.51 13.98 6.23
C GLU A 39 -10.61 14.28 7.72
N ALA A 40 -11.46 15.25 8.08
CA ALA A 40 -11.60 15.76 9.44
C ALA A 40 -10.24 16.12 10.09
N ALA A 41 -9.71 15.25 10.93
CA ALA A 41 -8.45 15.44 11.66
C ALA A 41 -7.27 14.61 11.13
N ALA A 42 -7.48 13.71 10.16
CA ALA A 42 -6.47 12.77 9.66
C ALA A 42 -6.18 12.98 8.17
N TRP A 43 -4.96 12.64 7.76
CA TRP A 43 -4.64 12.46 6.34
C TRP A 43 -5.03 11.05 5.93
N ILE A 44 -5.71 10.94 4.79
CA ILE A 44 -5.99 9.68 4.11
C ILE A 44 -5.26 9.72 2.78
N HIS A 45 -4.47 8.69 2.55
CA HIS A 45 -3.69 8.51 1.34
C HIS A 45 -4.29 7.38 0.52
N GLU A 46 -4.48 7.64 -0.77
CA GLU A 46 -4.84 6.65 -1.76
C GLU A 46 -3.58 6.16 -2.46
N TYR A 47 -3.35 4.86 -2.41
CA TYR A 47 -2.23 4.20 -3.06
C TYR A 47 -2.70 3.20 -4.11
N GLU A 48 -2.03 3.21 -5.25
CA GLU A 48 -2.10 2.12 -6.21
C GLU A 48 -0.92 1.18 -5.95
N VAL A 49 -1.21 -0.10 -5.73
CA VAL A 49 -0.25 -1.15 -5.39
C VAL A 49 -0.28 -2.21 -6.47
N SER A 50 0.88 -2.58 -7.00
CA SER A 50 1.01 -3.60 -8.04
C SER A 50 2.02 -4.69 -7.66
N GLY A 51 1.68 -5.95 -7.95
CA GLY A 51 2.54 -7.09 -7.67
C GLY A 51 1.83 -8.43 -7.81
N GLU A 52 2.47 -9.50 -7.36
CA GLU A 52 1.81 -10.80 -7.24
C GLU A 52 0.76 -10.77 -6.13
N PHE A 53 -0.37 -11.45 -6.33
CA PHE A 53 -1.50 -11.43 -5.39
C PHE A 53 -1.11 -11.68 -3.93
N GLY A 54 -0.32 -12.73 -3.65
CA GLY A 54 0.11 -13.05 -2.29
C GLY A 54 1.01 -11.99 -1.65
N LYS A 55 1.75 -11.22 -2.45
CA LYS A 55 2.60 -10.12 -1.99
C LYS A 55 1.77 -8.87 -1.68
N ILE A 56 0.75 -8.58 -2.48
CA ILE A 56 -0.22 -7.52 -2.22
C ILE A 56 -0.98 -7.80 -0.91
N GLU A 57 -1.44 -9.03 -0.71
CA GLU A 57 -2.14 -9.41 0.53
C GLU A 57 -1.22 -9.30 1.76
N LYS A 58 0.05 -9.71 1.64
CA LYS A 58 1.05 -9.50 2.70
C LYS A 58 1.25 -8.02 3.01
N PHE A 59 1.38 -7.19 1.97
CA PHE A 59 1.50 -5.73 2.10
C PHE A 59 0.27 -5.13 2.82
N ARG A 60 -0.94 -5.49 2.39
CA ARG A 60 -2.20 -5.06 3.00
C ARG A 60 -2.26 -5.41 4.49
N GLY A 61 -1.88 -6.63 4.86
CA GLY A 61 -1.81 -7.04 6.26
C GLY A 61 -0.83 -6.19 7.08
N ARG A 62 0.35 -5.89 6.53
CA ARG A 62 1.36 -5.05 7.18
C ARG A 62 0.91 -3.62 7.34
N ILE A 63 0.33 -3.01 6.30
CA ILE A 63 -0.23 -1.65 6.35
C ILE A 63 -1.27 -1.54 7.46
N ARG A 64 -2.23 -2.47 7.51
CA ARG A 64 -3.25 -2.50 8.58
C ARG A 64 -2.65 -2.63 9.97
N SER A 65 -1.55 -3.37 10.14
CA SER A 65 -0.91 -3.51 11.46
C SER A 65 -0.18 -2.26 11.96
N ILE A 66 0.13 -1.33 11.04
CA ILE A 66 0.90 -0.11 11.35
C ILE A 66 0.09 1.18 11.21
N GLU A 67 -1.16 1.04 10.78
CA GLU A 67 -2.14 2.11 10.65
C GLU A 67 -2.52 2.63 12.05
N PRO A 68 -2.53 3.96 12.26
CA PRO A 68 -3.00 4.53 13.51
C PRO A 68 -4.48 4.18 13.74
N ALA A 69 -4.82 3.85 14.99
CA ALA A 69 -6.17 3.48 15.43
C ALA A 69 -7.17 4.63 15.36
#